data_AF-Q24QP4-F1
#
_entry.id   AF-Q24QP4-F1
#
_cell.length_a   1.000
_cell.length_b   1.000
_cell.length_c   1.000
_cell.angle_alpha   90.00
_cell.angle_beta   90.00
_cell.angle_gamma   90.00
#
_symmetry.space_group_name_H-M   'P 1'
#
loop_
_entity.id
_entity.type
_entity.pdbx_description
1 polymer ?
#
loop_
_entity_poly.entity_id
_entity_poly.type
_entity_poly.pdbx_seq_one_letter_code
_entity_poly.pdbx_strand_id
1 'polypeptide(L)'
;MEHWLSETLHLIGQGILVPCLIVLVALIITSVWQVGDLLVELFMERRRMKVDIYALIKEIHGAGPEGLRKTIEGSGLIRRQREALQQLVAESKGLPQPSLVAMAQRLLATEEGKYERTTAVTDLVAKLGPMFGLLGTLIPLGPGIVALGMGDTATLSASLAIAFDTAIAGVSSAAVSYVISNIRKRWYDDYLTNFELIMECVLEEVAAHAQEQSPKGRAQITVI
;
A
#
# COMPACT_ATOMS: atom_id res chain seq x y z
N MET A 1 33.05 -37.08 14.43
CA MET A 1 32.62 -35.67 14.31
C MET A 1 31.30 -35.54 13.55
N GLU A 2 31.06 -36.29 12.47
CA GLU A 2 29.81 -36.18 11.69
C GLU A 2 28.52 -36.48 12.49
N HIS A 3 28.56 -37.44 13.42
CA HIS A 3 27.38 -37.79 14.22
C HIS A 3 26.89 -36.64 15.12
N TRP A 4 27.83 -35.90 15.73
CA TRP A 4 27.51 -34.76 16.61
C TRP A 4 26.91 -33.57 15.84
N LEU A 5 27.35 -33.32 14.59
CA LEU A 5 26.74 -32.28 13.75
C LEU A 5 25.32 -32.66 13.36
N SER A 6 25.10 -33.90 12.92
CA SER A 6 23.77 -34.36 12.48
C SER A 6 22.76 -34.34 13.63
N GLU A 7 23.16 -34.74 14.83
CA GLU A 7 22.29 -34.75 16.01
C GLU A 7 21.93 -33.33 16.47
N THR A 8 22.90 -32.41 16.44
CA THR A 8 22.66 -30.99 16.74
C THR A 8 21.73 -30.34 15.69
N LEU A 9 21.94 -30.62 14.40
CA LEU A 9 21.07 -30.15 13.32
C LEU A 9 19.64 -30.70 13.44
N HIS A 10 19.49 -31.97 13.84
CA HIS A 10 18.19 -32.59 14.04
C HIS A 10 17.42 -31.95 15.20
N LEU A 11 18.09 -31.73 16.33
CA LEU A 11 17.51 -31.06 17.51
C LEU A 11 17.08 -29.63 17.19
N ILE A 12 17.92 -28.87 16.46
CA ILE A 12 17.58 -27.51 16.03
C ILE A 12 16.39 -27.53 15.06
N GLY A 13 16.39 -28.44 14.08
CA GLY A 13 15.30 -28.58 13.10
C GLY A 13 13.97 -28.92 13.77
N GLN A 14 13.93 -29.91 14.64
CA GLN A 14 12.72 -30.27 15.40
C GLN A 14 12.27 -29.15 16.35
N GLY A 15 13.21 -28.44 16.98
CA GLY A 15 12.91 -27.28 17.82
C GLY A 15 12.26 -26.13 17.07
N ILE A 16 12.57 -25.96 15.77
CA ILE A 16 12.02 -24.90 14.92
C ILE A 16 10.62 -25.25 14.37
N LEU A 17 10.18 -26.50 14.44
CA LEU A 17 8.87 -26.91 13.92
C LEU A 17 7.72 -26.15 14.61
N VAL A 18 7.72 -26.10 15.94
CA VAL A 18 6.68 -25.41 16.72
C VAL A 18 6.61 -23.91 16.40
N PRO A 19 7.71 -23.13 16.44
CA PRO A 19 7.66 -21.72 16.06
C PRO A 19 7.30 -21.52 14.58
N CYS A 20 7.72 -22.43 13.68
CA CYS A 20 7.31 -22.40 12.26
C CYS A 20 5.78 -22.51 12.12
N LEU A 21 5.15 -23.47 12.81
CA LEU A 21 3.69 -23.63 12.80
C LEU A 21 2.97 -22.42 13.39
N ILE A 22 3.48 -21.84 14.48
CA ILE A 22 2.91 -20.63 15.09
C ILE A 22 2.93 -19.46 14.10
N VAL A 23 4.06 -19.24 13.43
CA VAL A 23 4.18 -18.19 12.41
C VAL A 23 3.23 -18.46 11.25
N LEU A 24 3.13 -19.70 10.77
CA LEU A 24 2.20 -20.08 9.69
C LEU A 24 0.75 -19.76 10.06
N VAL A 25 0.31 -20.12 11.28
CA VAL A 25 -1.04 -19.80 11.78
C VAL A 25 -1.24 -18.30 11.85
N ALA A 26 -0.26 -17.54 12.32
CA ALA A 26 -0.32 -16.08 12.32
C ALA A 26 -0.48 -15.51 10.90
N LEU A 27 0.26 -16.04 9.91
CA LEU A 27 0.13 -15.64 8.51
C LEU A 27 -1.28 -15.93 7.96
N ILE A 28 -1.87 -17.08 8.28
CA ILE A 28 -3.26 -17.40 7.91
C ILE A 28 -4.23 -16.38 8.50
N ILE A 29 -4.13 -16.10 9.81
CA ILE A 29 -4.99 -15.12 10.48
C ILE A 29 -4.85 -13.74 9.81
N THR A 30 -3.62 -13.31 9.52
CA THR A 30 -3.41 -12.04 8.81
C THR A 30 -4.00 -12.04 7.40
N SER A 31 -3.92 -13.14 6.66
CA SER A 31 -4.52 -13.24 5.32
C SER A 31 -6.05 -13.13 5.37
N VAL A 32 -6.70 -13.77 6.35
CA VAL A 32 -8.16 -13.66 6.55
C VAL A 32 -8.54 -12.23 6.91
N TRP A 33 -7.75 -11.58 7.77
CA TRP A 33 -8.02 -10.20 8.16
C TRP A 33 -7.82 -9.23 6.99
N GLN A 34 -6.80 -9.43 6.16
CA GLN A 34 -6.57 -8.65 4.94
C GLN A 34 -7.71 -8.77 3.94
N VAL A 35 -8.33 -9.95 3.80
CA VAL A 35 -9.53 -10.11 2.96
C VAL A 35 -10.68 -9.25 3.48
N GLY A 36 -10.90 -9.22 4.79
CA GLY A 36 -11.89 -8.36 5.41
C GLY A 36 -11.62 -6.88 5.17
N ASP A 37 -10.37 -6.46 5.34
CA ASP A 37 -9.93 -5.09 5.11
C ASP A 37 -10.11 -4.68 3.63
N LEU A 38 -9.70 -5.54 2.68
CA LEU A 38 -9.92 -5.32 1.26
C LEU A 38 -11.41 -5.26 0.91
N LEU A 39 -12.27 -6.06 1.54
CA LEU A 39 -13.72 -6.00 1.30
C LEU A 39 -14.32 -4.69 1.78
N VAL A 40 -13.93 -4.21 2.96
CA VAL A 40 -14.35 -2.89 3.47
C VAL A 40 -13.87 -1.78 2.53
N GLU A 41 -12.62 -1.87 2.08
CA GLU A 41 -12.02 -0.94 1.15
C GLU A 41 -12.76 -0.95 -0.21
N LEU A 42 -12.94 -2.11 -0.85
CA LEU A 42 -13.75 -2.30 -2.06
C LEU A 42 -15.16 -1.71 -1.95
N PHE A 43 -15.80 -1.91 -0.80
CA PHE A 43 -17.17 -1.42 -0.59
C PHE A 43 -17.22 0.09 -0.37
N MET A 44 -16.27 0.62 0.38
CA MET A 44 -16.14 2.06 0.62
C MET A 44 -15.69 2.80 -0.64
N GLU A 45 -14.82 2.19 -1.43
CA GLU A 45 -14.32 2.69 -2.72
C GLU A 45 -15.41 2.72 -3.79
N ARG A 46 -16.25 1.68 -3.88
CA ARG A 46 -17.46 1.74 -4.74
C ARG A 46 -18.43 2.86 -4.35
N ARG A 47 -18.40 3.33 -3.10
CA ARG A 47 -19.13 4.54 -2.68
C ARG A 47 -18.35 5.83 -2.94
N ARG A 48 -17.01 5.81 -2.91
CA ARG A 48 -16.12 6.97 -3.11
C ARG A 48 -15.82 7.27 -4.58
N MET A 49 -15.86 6.29 -5.49
CA MET A 49 -15.74 6.47 -6.95
C MET A 49 -16.89 7.28 -7.59
N LYS A 50 -17.90 7.68 -6.81
CA LYS A 50 -18.85 8.72 -7.23
C LYS A 50 -18.39 10.15 -6.92
N VAL A 51 -17.18 10.32 -6.40
CA VAL A 51 -16.52 11.63 -6.39
C VAL A 51 -15.97 11.81 -7.79
N ASP A 52 -16.72 12.54 -8.58
CA ASP A 52 -16.49 12.76 -10.01
C ASP A 52 -15.23 13.64 -10.16
N ILE A 53 -14.05 13.01 -10.17
CA ILE A 53 -12.74 13.68 -10.27
C ILE A 53 -12.72 14.61 -11.50
N TYR A 54 -13.36 14.19 -12.59
CA TYR A 54 -13.54 15.01 -13.78
C TYR A 54 -14.42 16.24 -13.53
N ALA A 55 -15.48 16.13 -12.72
CA ALA A 55 -16.27 17.29 -12.30
C ALA A 55 -15.49 18.21 -11.38
N LEU A 56 -14.65 17.67 -10.50
CA LEU A 56 -13.77 18.44 -9.61
C LEU A 56 -12.69 19.20 -10.39
N ILE A 57 -12.02 18.56 -11.34
CA ILE A 57 -11.07 19.22 -12.25
C ILE A 57 -11.78 20.33 -13.04
N LYS A 58 -13.00 20.07 -13.50
CA LYS A 58 -13.82 21.04 -14.26
C LYS A 58 -14.32 22.21 -13.40
N GLU A 59 -14.57 22.00 -12.11
CA GLU A 59 -14.94 23.06 -11.15
C GLU A 59 -13.73 23.84 -10.63
N ILE A 60 -12.54 23.23 -10.63
CA ILE A 60 -11.27 23.90 -10.32
C ILE A 60 -10.85 24.82 -11.48
N HIS A 61 -11.03 24.37 -12.72
CA HIS A 61 -10.78 25.18 -13.92
C HIS A 61 -11.73 26.39 -13.96
N GLY A 62 -11.21 27.60 -13.75
CA GLY A 62 -11.98 28.85 -13.74
C GLY A 62 -12.55 29.29 -12.37
N ALA A 63 -12.30 28.54 -11.30
CA ALA A 63 -12.58 29.01 -9.94
C ALA A 63 -11.30 29.64 -9.37
N GLY A 64 -11.22 30.98 -9.35
CA GLY A 64 -10.04 31.67 -8.80
C GLY A 64 -9.70 31.29 -7.34
N PRO A 65 -8.64 31.87 -6.74
CA PRO A 65 -8.04 31.38 -5.49
C PRO A 65 -8.99 31.31 -4.27
N GLU A 66 -10.07 32.10 -4.24
CA GLU A 66 -11.12 31.98 -3.21
C GLU A 66 -12.20 30.94 -3.52
N GLY A 67 -12.44 30.63 -4.80
CA GLY A 67 -13.36 29.59 -5.26
C GLY A 67 -12.78 28.19 -5.05
N LEU A 68 -11.49 28.01 -5.34
CA LEU A 68 -10.73 26.78 -5.10
C LEU A 68 -10.95 26.24 -3.69
N ARG A 69 -10.89 27.13 -2.69
CA ARG A 69 -11.01 26.76 -1.28
C ARG A 69 -12.39 26.17 -0.99
N LYS A 70 -13.47 26.75 -1.52
CA LYS A 70 -14.85 26.25 -1.34
C LYS A 70 -15.12 24.94 -2.09
N THR A 71 -14.58 24.78 -3.29
CA THR A 71 -14.70 23.54 -4.08
C THR A 71 -13.96 22.38 -3.40
N ILE A 72 -12.76 22.64 -2.88
CA ILE A 72 -11.99 21.69 -2.07
C ILE A 72 -12.74 21.34 -0.76
N GLU A 73 -13.47 22.28 -0.17
CA GLU A 73 -14.27 22.02 1.05
C GLU A 73 -15.54 21.18 0.83
N GLY A 74 -16.17 21.30 -0.34
CA GLY A 74 -17.35 20.53 -0.73
C GLY A 74 -17.02 19.18 -1.39
N SER A 75 -15.77 18.96 -1.76
CA SER A 75 -15.31 17.74 -2.42
C SER A 75 -15.32 16.51 -1.48
N GLY A 76 -15.60 15.33 -2.04
CA GLY A 76 -15.50 14.05 -1.31
C GLY A 76 -14.07 13.56 -1.10
N LEU A 77 -13.07 14.45 -1.25
CA LEU A 77 -11.65 14.17 -1.08
C LEU A 77 -11.34 13.71 0.35
N ILE A 78 -10.30 12.89 0.48
CA ILE A 78 -9.80 12.45 1.78
C ILE A 78 -9.37 13.69 2.56
N ARG A 79 -9.77 13.74 3.84
CA ARG A 79 -9.52 14.88 4.77
C ARG A 79 -8.07 15.37 4.74
N ARG A 80 -7.13 14.44 4.50
CA ARG A 80 -5.70 14.68 4.41
C ARG A 80 -5.23 15.27 3.07
N GLN A 81 -5.81 14.86 1.94
CA GLN A 81 -5.60 15.52 0.63
C GLN A 81 -6.16 16.95 0.64
N ARG A 82 -7.31 17.13 1.30
CA ARG A 82 -7.90 18.45 1.53
C ARG A 82 -6.99 19.37 2.35
N GLU A 83 -6.40 18.89 3.44
CA GLU A 83 -5.45 19.65 4.26
C GLU A 83 -4.17 20.01 3.47
N ALA A 84 -3.63 19.07 2.70
CA ALA A 84 -2.50 19.26 1.80
C ALA A 84 -2.75 20.37 0.77
N LEU A 85 -3.89 20.32 0.07
CA LEU A 85 -4.29 21.33 -0.90
C LEU A 85 -4.59 22.68 -0.25
N GLN A 86 -5.20 22.69 0.95
CA GLN A 86 -5.46 23.93 1.69
C GLN A 86 -4.16 24.62 2.16
N GLN A 87 -3.12 23.86 2.52
CA GLN A 87 -1.79 24.41 2.81
C GLN A 87 -1.16 25.05 1.58
N LEU A 88 -1.19 24.37 0.43
CA LEU A 88 -0.72 24.90 -0.86
C LEU A 88 -1.42 26.21 -1.24
N VAL A 89 -2.75 26.28 -1.08
CA VAL A 89 -3.55 27.48 -1.37
C VAL A 89 -3.30 28.60 -0.35
N ALA A 90 -3.02 28.28 0.92
CA ALA A 90 -2.76 29.28 1.94
C ALA A 90 -1.38 29.95 1.79
N GLU A 91 -0.37 29.19 1.35
CA GLU A 91 1.01 29.67 1.18
C GLU A 91 1.31 30.25 -0.21
N SER A 92 0.40 30.08 -1.18
CA SER A 92 0.51 30.67 -2.54
C SER A 92 0.60 32.20 -2.55
N LYS A 93 0.17 32.88 -1.49
CA LYS A 93 0.23 34.35 -1.38
C LYS A 93 1.63 34.92 -1.15
N GLY A 94 2.67 34.10 -0.89
CA GLY A 94 3.99 34.59 -0.50
C GLY A 94 5.22 33.91 -1.12
N LEU A 95 5.05 32.83 -1.90
CA LEU A 95 6.18 32.02 -2.38
C LEU A 95 6.40 32.15 -3.91
N PRO A 96 7.66 32.19 -4.39
CA PRO A 96 7.99 32.07 -5.81
C PRO A 96 7.51 30.73 -6.39
N GLN A 97 7.01 30.73 -7.64
CA GLN A 97 6.53 29.52 -8.33
C GLN A 97 7.42 28.27 -8.22
N PRO A 98 8.77 28.33 -8.38
CA PRO A 98 9.59 27.13 -8.26
C PRO A 98 9.57 26.51 -6.85
N SER A 99 9.32 27.31 -5.80
CA SER A 99 9.20 26.81 -4.43
C SER A 99 7.85 26.12 -4.16
N LEU A 100 6.78 26.55 -4.84
CA LEU A 100 5.45 25.90 -4.77
C LEU A 100 5.46 24.52 -5.45
N VAL A 101 6.11 24.41 -6.61
CA VAL A 101 6.28 23.13 -7.31
C VAL A 101 7.10 22.15 -6.46
N ALA A 102 8.20 22.60 -5.86
CA ALA A 102 9.03 21.76 -4.99
C ALA A 102 8.26 21.27 -3.74
N MET A 103 7.34 22.10 -3.22
CA MET A 103 6.50 21.72 -2.09
C MET A 103 5.44 20.68 -2.49
N ALA A 104 4.78 20.84 -3.63
CA ALA A 104 3.84 19.85 -4.18
C ALA A 104 4.52 18.49 -4.40
N GLN A 105 5.71 18.48 -5.01
CA GLN A 105 6.51 17.25 -5.20
C GLN A 105 6.88 16.58 -3.88
N ARG A 106 7.30 17.35 -2.86
CA ARG A 106 7.62 16.79 -1.54
C ARG A 106 6.40 16.17 -0.87
N LEU A 107 5.22 16.77 -1.03
CA LEU A 107 3.98 16.30 -0.46
C LEU A 107 3.53 14.99 -1.13
N LEU A 108 3.64 14.92 -2.47
CA LEU A 108 3.41 13.72 -3.26
C LEU A 108 4.34 12.58 -2.82
N ALA A 109 5.64 12.84 -2.72
CA ALA A 109 6.64 11.85 -2.27
C ALA A 109 6.39 11.36 -0.83
N THR A 110 5.84 12.22 0.04
CA THR A 110 5.48 11.82 1.41
C THR A 110 4.27 10.90 1.45
N GLU A 111 3.33 11.05 0.52
CA GLU A 111 2.18 10.14 0.37
C GLU A 111 2.60 8.80 -0.26
N GLU A 112 3.43 8.81 -1.32
CA GLU A 112 4.01 7.59 -1.93
C GLU A 112 4.64 6.66 -0.88
N GLY A 113 5.55 7.20 -0.06
CA GLY A 113 6.27 6.40 0.93
C GLY A 113 5.37 5.76 2.02
N LYS A 114 4.14 6.25 2.21
CA LYS A 114 3.17 5.65 3.13
C LYS A 114 2.35 4.54 2.47
N TYR A 115 2.01 4.68 1.19
CA TYR A 115 1.37 3.62 0.43
C TYR A 115 2.31 2.42 0.25
N GLU A 116 3.60 2.66 0.03
CA GLU A 116 4.62 1.61 0.00
C GLU A 116 4.67 0.82 1.31
N ARG A 117 4.69 1.49 2.47
CA ARG A 117 4.74 0.81 3.78
C ARG A 117 3.52 -0.05 4.06
N THR A 118 2.33 0.43 3.67
CA THR A 118 1.08 -0.30 3.88
C THR A 118 1.05 -1.58 3.05
N THR A 119 1.50 -1.47 1.79
CA THR A 119 1.55 -2.59 0.84
C THR A 119 2.71 -3.56 1.14
N ALA A 120 3.77 -3.10 1.83
CA ALA A 120 4.90 -3.93 2.21
C ALA A 120 4.50 -5.11 3.11
N VAL A 121 3.51 -4.94 4.00
CA VAL A 121 3.06 -6.01 4.89
C VAL A 121 2.41 -7.14 4.09
N THR A 122 1.51 -6.83 3.15
CA THR A 122 0.87 -7.82 2.27
C THR A 122 1.89 -8.52 1.37
N ASP A 123 2.89 -7.79 0.87
CA ASP A 123 3.99 -8.37 0.08
C ASP A 123 4.89 -9.30 0.91
N LEU A 124 5.14 -8.96 2.18
CA LEU A 124 5.90 -9.82 3.09
C LEU A 124 5.15 -11.12 3.36
N VAL A 125 3.85 -11.07 3.64
CA VAL A 125 3.03 -12.29 3.84
C VAL A 125 3.01 -13.13 2.57
N ALA A 126 2.86 -12.52 1.39
CA ALA A 126 2.90 -13.21 0.10
C ALA A 126 4.23 -13.94 -0.16
N LYS A 127 5.35 -13.40 0.33
CA LYS A 127 6.69 -14.02 0.17
C LYS A 127 7.00 -15.04 1.27
N LEU A 128 6.64 -14.75 2.51
CA LEU A 128 6.96 -15.58 3.68
C LEU A 128 6.02 -16.79 3.79
N GLY A 129 4.76 -16.68 3.39
CA GLY A 129 3.78 -17.78 3.43
C GLY A 129 4.28 -19.09 2.80
N PRO A 130 4.77 -19.09 1.54
CA PRO A 130 5.26 -20.29 0.89
C PRO A 130 6.58 -20.79 1.50
N MET A 131 7.43 -19.88 2.01
CA MET A 131 8.69 -20.26 2.65
C MET A 131 8.45 -21.02 3.97
N PHE A 132 7.56 -20.52 4.82
CA PHE A 132 7.17 -21.22 6.06
C PHE A 132 6.36 -22.49 5.77
N GLY A 133 5.50 -22.50 4.75
CA GLY A 133 4.81 -23.71 4.30
C GLY A 133 5.78 -24.80 3.84
N LEU A 134 6.82 -24.43 3.08
CA LEU A 134 7.88 -25.35 2.67
C LEU A 134 8.66 -25.89 3.87
N LEU A 135 9.05 -25.04 4.83
CA LEU A 135 9.70 -25.49 6.07
C LEU A 135 8.80 -26.45 6.86
N GLY A 136 7.50 -26.16 6.93
CA GLY A 136 6.48 -27.01 7.54
C GLY A 136 6.37 -28.39 6.89
N THR A 137 6.75 -28.55 5.62
CA THR A 137 6.81 -29.86 4.95
C THR A 137 8.09 -30.62 5.25
N LEU A 138 9.23 -29.93 5.23
CA LEU A 138 10.55 -30.57 5.29
C LEU A 138 10.90 -31.09 6.68
N ILE A 139 10.47 -30.40 7.73
CA ILE A 139 10.81 -30.79 9.11
C ILE A 139 10.11 -32.09 9.56
N PRO A 140 8.78 -32.27 9.41
CA PRO A 140 8.10 -33.51 9.82
C PRO A 140 8.40 -34.70 8.90
N LEU A 141 8.85 -34.47 7.66
CA LEU A 141 9.26 -35.55 6.76
C LEU A 141 10.47 -36.33 7.28
N GLY A 142 11.38 -35.70 8.03
CA GLY A 142 12.52 -36.40 8.65
C GLY A 142 12.08 -37.55 9.56
N PRO A 143 11.32 -37.28 10.63
CA PRO A 143 10.73 -38.31 11.49
C PRO A 143 9.83 -39.30 10.73
N GLY A 144 9.06 -38.83 9.74
CA GLY A 144 8.18 -39.70 8.95
C GLY A 144 8.94 -40.76 8.15
N ILE A 145 10.07 -40.40 7.52
CA ILE A 145 10.93 -41.35 6.78
C ILE A 145 11.59 -42.35 7.73
N VAL A 146 12.00 -41.91 8.93
CA VAL A 146 12.56 -42.82 9.95
C VAL A 146 11.52 -43.84 10.40
N ALA A 147 10.28 -43.41 10.65
CA ALA A 147 9.17 -44.28 11.02
C ALA A 147 8.86 -45.33 9.94
N LEU A 148 8.92 -44.93 8.66
CA LEU A 148 8.79 -45.85 7.54
C LEU A 148 9.86 -46.94 7.55
N GLY A 149 11.11 -46.58 7.86
CA GLY A 149 12.21 -47.55 8.01
C GLY A 149 11.96 -48.60 9.11
N MET A 150 11.09 -48.30 10.07
CA MET A 150 10.67 -49.22 11.15
C MET A 150 9.34 -49.95 10.84
N GLY A 151 8.72 -49.70 9.68
CA GLY A 151 7.41 -50.27 9.33
C GLY A 151 6.22 -49.56 9.99
N ASP A 152 6.42 -48.43 10.67
CA ASP A 152 5.36 -47.66 11.31
C ASP A 152 4.71 -46.70 10.30
N THR A 153 3.70 -47.22 9.60
CA THR A 153 2.92 -46.47 8.62
C THR A 153 1.98 -45.44 9.25
N ALA A 154 1.62 -45.59 10.52
CA ALA A 154 0.72 -44.66 11.21
C ALA A 154 1.44 -43.32 11.48
N THR A 155 2.66 -43.38 12.02
CA THR A 155 3.47 -42.18 12.27
C THR A 155 3.89 -41.49 10.97
N LEU A 156 4.17 -42.26 9.91
CA LEU A 156 4.40 -41.71 8.57
C LEU A 156 3.18 -40.93 8.07
N SER A 157 1.99 -41.53 8.14
CA SER A 157 0.75 -40.89 7.68
C SER A 157 0.46 -39.59 8.44
N ALA A 158 0.67 -39.57 9.76
CA ALA A 158 0.49 -38.37 10.57
C ALA A 158 1.48 -37.25 10.18
N SER A 159 2.75 -37.61 9.93
CA SER A 159 3.78 -36.66 9.52
C SER A 159 3.49 -36.06 8.14
N LEU A 160 2.98 -36.88 7.21
CA LEU A 160 2.57 -36.43 5.88
C LEU A 160 1.34 -35.51 5.93
N ALA A 161 0.35 -35.80 6.78
CA ALA A 161 -0.82 -34.94 6.93
C ALA A 161 -0.41 -33.52 7.36
N ILE A 162 0.43 -33.41 8.39
CA ILE A 162 0.96 -32.11 8.86
C ILE A 162 1.76 -31.41 7.74
N ALA A 163 2.59 -32.15 7.01
CA ALA A 163 3.35 -31.59 5.89
C ALA A 163 2.45 -31.01 4.79
N PHE A 164 1.40 -31.72 4.39
CA PHE A 164 0.48 -31.24 3.36
C PHE A 164 -0.36 -30.05 3.84
N ASP A 165 -0.89 -30.11 5.05
CA ASP A 165 -1.69 -29.03 5.62
C ASP A 165 -0.89 -27.73 5.70
N THR A 166 0.37 -27.80 6.11
CA THR A 166 1.26 -26.63 6.20
C THR A 166 1.60 -26.04 4.84
N ALA A 167 1.81 -26.87 3.81
CA ALA A 167 2.01 -26.39 2.43
C ALA A 167 0.76 -25.68 1.90
N ILE A 168 -0.41 -26.30 2.04
CA ILE A 168 -1.68 -25.74 1.58
C ILE A 168 -1.94 -24.41 2.28
N ALA A 169 -1.78 -24.35 3.60
CA ALA A 169 -1.92 -23.13 4.37
C ALA A 169 -0.92 -22.03 3.97
N GLY A 170 0.36 -22.38 3.76
CA GLY A 170 1.39 -21.43 3.35
C GLY A 170 1.11 -20.83 1.98
N VAL A 171 0.80 -21.65 0.98
CA VAL A 171 0.53 -21.20 -0.39
C VAL A 171 -0.80 -20.46 -0.49
N SER A 172 -1.85 -20.90 0.20
CA SER A 172 -3.16 -20.23 0.16
C SER A 172 -3.11 -18.83 0.79
N SER A 173 -2.49 -18.68 1.97
CA SER A 173 -2.32 -17.37 2.61
C SER A 173 -1.50 -16.42 1.73
N ALA A 174 -0.48 -16.94 1.05
CA ALA A 174 0.38 -16.18 0.15
C ALA A 174 -0.34 -15.72 -1.12
N ALA A 175 -1.10 -16.63 -1.75
CA ALA A 175 -1.88 -16.33 -2.95
C ALA A 175 -2.91 -15.23 -2.69
N VAL A 176 -3.64 -15.34 -1.57
CA VAL A 176 -4.60 -14.30 -1.15
C VAL A 176 -3.88 -12.96 -0.92
N SER A 177 -2.80 -12.95 -0.16
CA SER A 177 -2.05 -11.73 0.14
C SER A 177 -1.47 -11.07 -1.12
N TYR A 178 -1.01 -11.88 -2.08
CA TYR A 178 -0.49 -11.41 -3.36
C TYR A 178 -1.58 -10.73 -4.20
N VAL A 179 -2.76 -11.34 -4.31
CA VAL A 179 -3.89 -10.75 -5.05
C VAL A 179 -4.31 -9.42 -4.42
N ILE A 180 -4.41 -9.37 -3.08
CA ILE A 180 -4.74 -8.15 -2.34
C ILE A 180 -3.70 -7.06 -2.61
N SER A 181 -2.41 -7.40 -2.52
CA SER A 181 -1.31 -6.47 -2.78
C SER A 181 -1.38 -5.89 -4.20
N ASN A 182 -1.62 -6.72 -5.21
CA ASN A 182 -1.74 -6.26 -6.60
C ASN A 182 -2.92 -5.32 -6.82
N ILE A 183 -4.08 -5.60 -6.21
CA ILE A 183 -5.26 -4.72 -6.31
C ILE A 183 -4.96 -3.36 -5.65
N ARG A 184 -4.39 -3.38 -4.43
CA ARG A 184 -4.05 -2.17 -3.68
C ARG A 184 -3.03 -1.30 -4.41
N LYS A 185 -1.97 -1.89 -4.96
CA LYS A 185 -0.97 -1.16 -5.76
C LYS A 185 -1.62 -0.42 -6.90
N ARG A 186 -2.47 -1.11 -7.68
CA ARG A 186 -3.15 -0.50 -8.82
C ARG A 186 -4.02 0.69 -8.41
N TRP A 187 -4.77 0.58 -7.33
CA TRP A 187 -5.59 1.70 -6.84
C TRP A 187 -4.75 2.85 -6.32
N TYR A 188 -3.71 2.57 -5.53
CA TYR A 188 -2.81 3.60 -5.02
C TYR A 188 -2.09 4.35 -6.14
N ASP A 189 -1.67 3.65 -7.21
CA ASP A 189 -1.10 4.27 -8.40
C ASP A 189 -2.13 5.22 -9.06
N ASP A 190 -3.37 4.75 -9.28
CA ASP A 190 -4.45 5.57 -9.83
C ASP A 190 -4.74 6.80 -8.94
N TYR A 191 -4.74 6.66 -7.62
CA TYR A 191 -4.93 7.76 -6.67
C TYR A 191 -3.81 8.79 -6.73
N LEU A 192 -2.57 8.32 -6.85
CA LEU A 192 -1.40 9.16 -6.87
C LEU A 192 -1.34 9.98 -8.16
N THR A 193 -1.59 9.34 -9.31
CA THR A 193 -1.69 10.02 -10.61
C THR A 193 -2.81 11.07 -10.59
N ASN A 194 -3.98 10.74 -10.04
CA ASN A 194 -5.07 11.70 -9.92
C ASN A 194 -4.70 12.89 -9.00
N PHE A 195 -3.99 12.63 -7.91
CA PHE A 195 -3.54 13.69 -7.00
C PHE A 195 -2.49 14.60 -7.65
N GLU A 196 -1.57 14.03 -8.44
CA GLU A 196 -0.59 14.76 -9.25
C GLU A 196 -1.29 15.71 -10.23
N LEU A 197 -2.26 15.21 -11.01
CA LEU A 197 -3.04 16.01 -11.96
C LEU A 197 -3.77 17.17 -11.28
N ILE A 198 -4.37 16.94 -10.11
CA ILE A 198 -5.04 18.00 -9.34
C ILE A 198 -4.02 19.04 -8.87
N MET A 199 -2.85 18.63 -8.37
CA MET A 199 -1.82 19.57 -7.95
C MET A 199 -1.28 20.40 -9.11
N GLU A 200 -1.08 19.79 -10.29
CA GLU A 200 -0.66 20.50 -11.49
C GLU A 200 -1.69 21.54 -11.92
N CYS A 201 -2.98 21.19 -11.97
CA CYS A 201 -4.07 22.13 -12.28
C CYS A 201 -4.14 23.29 -11.27
N VAL A 202 -3.96 23.01 -9.97
CA VAL A 202 -3.97 24.04 -8.92
C VAL A 202 -2.76 24.97 -9.07
N LEU A 203 -1.58 24.43 -9.41
CA LEU A 203 -0.38 25.22 -9.64
C LEU A 203 -0.52 26.12 -10.88
N GLU A 204 -1.11 25.62 -11.97
CA GLU A 204 -1.39 26.40 -13.18
C GLU A 204 -2.34 27.59 -12.91
N GLU A 205 -3.43 27.37 -12.18
CA GLU A 205 -4.39 28.44 -11.83
C GLU A 205 -3.76 29.49 -10.90
N VAL A 206 -3.02 29.05 -9.87
CA VAL A 206 -2.26 29.97 -9.00
C VAL A 206 -1.23 30.76 -9.80
N ALA A 207 -0.56 30.13 -10.76
CA ALA A 207 0.41 30.75 -11.64
C ALA A 207 -0.22 31.82 -12.55
N ALA A 208 -1.38 31.51 -13.15
CA ALA A 208 -2.14 32.42 -14.00
C ALA A 208 -2.58 33.68 -13.24
N HIS A 209 -3.11 33.51 -12.02
CA HIS A 209 -3.54 34.63 -11.19
C HIS A 209 -2.40 35.47 -10.62
N ALA A 210 -1.23 34.87 -10.36
CA ALA A 210 -0.03 35.62 -9.99
C ALA A 210 0.48 36.53 -11.13
N GLN A 211 0.26 36.14 -12.39
CA GLN A 211 0.58 36.97 -13.55
C GLN A 211 -0.43 38.10 -13.78
N GLU A 212 -1.73 37.86 -13.54
CA GLU A 212 -2.79 38.88 -13.64
C GLU A 212 -2.66 40.00 -12.60
N GLN A 213 -2.06 39.72 -11.43
CA GLN A 213 -1.85 40.71 -10.36
C GLN A 213 -0.55 41.54 -10.52
N SER A 214 0.22 41.36 -11.60
CA SER A 214 1.39 42.20 -11.87
C SER A 214 0.98 43.54 -12.53
N PRO A 215 1.15 44.71 -11.87
CA PRO A 215 0.66 45.98 -12.38
C PRO A 215 1.63 46.54 -13.43
N LYS A 216 1.43 46.22 -14.71
CA LYS A 216 2.02 46.97 -15.84
C LYS A 216 0.96 47.32 -16.87
N GLY A 217 -0.02 48.12 -16.44
CA GLY A 217 -1.10 48.65 -17.30
C GLY A 217 -1.49 50.10 -17.02
N ARG A 218 -0.72 50.86 -16.23
CA ARG A 218 -1.00 52.29 -15.97
C ARG A 218 0.28 53.09 -15.80
N ALA A 219 0.83 53.61 -16.90
CA ALA A 219 1.48 54.93 -16.98
C ALA A 219 2.27 55.03 -18.31
N GLN A 220 1.60 55.47 -19.38
CA GLN A 220 2.13 56.39 -20.41
C GLN A 220 1.09 56.58 -21.52
N ILE A 221 -0.08 57.12 -21.15
CA ILE A 221 -0.88 57.93 -22.06
C ILE A 221 -1.22 59.16 -21.25
N THR A 222 -0.46 60.25 -21.45
CA THR A 222 -0.77 61.66 -21.22
C THR A 222 0.55 62.40 -21.01
N VAL A 223 1.17 62.88 -22.10
CA VAL A 223 1.71 64.24 -22.18
C VAL A 223 1.49 64.68 -23.62
N ILE A 224 0.42 65.44 -23.84
CA ILE A 224 0.36 66.49 -24.86
C ILE A 224 0.74 67.77 -24.12
#